data_AF-A0A973JDP0-F1
#
_entry.id   AF-A0A973JDP0-F1
#
_cell.length_a   1.000
_cell.length_b   1.000
_cell.length_c   1.000
_cell.angle_alpha   90.00
_cell.angle_beta   90.00
_cell.angle_gamma   90.00
#
_symmetry.space_group_name_H-M   'P 1'
#
loop_
_entity.id
_entity.type
_entity.pdbx_description
1 polymer ?
#
loop_
_entity_poly.entity_id
_entity_poly.type
_entity_poly.pdbx_seq_one_letter_code
_entity_poly.pdbx_strand_id
1 'polypeptide(L)'
;MNFNKSVILGLTFAFMLLLALSFYYLYNSPTLGITLEWDPVTQHHRVASTKPWSRLKTGDTIEGIGSFNVDYLQLQMDNIYVKSRDELFSWLGAKKEIFRKLSRPVVTLRILRDGKEMEIVATPRKAGVSFLNNLVFLHFIAGIIVFLTGIIVFNRLGKEEDGLVFLAMSLSIMLVFITNATSLMGEIVYEPAYLTMMNVANIVVLPFGNAALFHYTLLLPRKKNFLRRFPVLVPLFYGICVLIVVTLQIPIINSLLATLAVLTASSVLYSFLAENRPIERQQMKWVLAGFLFGLGPWILINGIPLLVLGRRLANDTVPAAFFVFIPLFTLFAIWKYRLMDIDALFEETFAYAVIILLLSVADLGLLGLLNTHYGEAPTFSGILPPLLLSLSLYIVVRDKIRLLVRKMFKRTVIPEADVIAAFSNRAKGLTPDDVIQSFADAVDEAFQSKSQMVVKRGDTGAG
;
A
#
# COMPACT_ATOMS: atom_id res chain seq x y z
N MET A 1 12.32 6.34 24.78
CA MET A 1 12.25 5.95 23.35
C MET A 1 11.76 7.16 22.56
N ASN A 2 12.44 7.57 21.49
CA ASN A 2 12.04 8.72 20.66
C ASN A 2 10.58 8.54 20.16
N PHE A 3 9.73 9.57 20.25
CA PHE A 3 8.29 9.50 19.89
C PHE A 3 8.06 8.84 18.53
N ASN A 4 8.82 9.27 17.51
CA ASN A 4 8.73 8.72 16.16
C ASN A 4 8.99 7.21 16.16
N LYS A 5 9.97 6.73 16.94
CA LYS A 5 10.32 5.31 17.02
C LYS A 5 9.20 4.47 17.65
N SER A 6 8.50 5.01 18.65
CA SER A 6 7.34 4.34 19.26
C SER A 6 6.16 4.26 18.31
N VAL A 7 5.84 5.36 17.62
CA VAL A 7 4.76 5.41 16.63
C VAL A 7 5.04 4.46 15.47
N ILE A 8 6.25 4.53 14.90
CA ILE A 8 6.67 3.65 13.80
C ILE A 8 6.58 2.18 14.23
N LEU A 9 7.03 1.84 15.44
CA LEU A 9 6.91 0.47 15.95
C LEU A 9 5.45 0.01 16.03
N GLY A 10 4.57 0.83 16.59
CA GLY A 10 3.14 0.51 16.68
C GLY A 10 2.50 0.34 15.31
N LEU A 11 2.81 1.23 14.36
CA LEU A 11 2.30 1.17 13.00
C LEU A 11 2.80 -0.04 12.23
N THR A 12 4.09 -0.37 12.32
CA THR A 12 4.64 -1.58 11.69
C THR A 12 4.03 -2.84 12.30
N PHE A 13 3.83 -2.87 13.62
CA PHE A 13 3.14 -3.99 14.28
C PHE A 13 1.71 -4.16 13.76
N ALA A 14 0.93 -3.07 13.72
CA ALA A 14 -0.45 -3.10 13.22
C ALA A 14 -0.51 -3.50 11.74
N PHE A 15 0.44 -3.03 10.93
CA PHE A 15 0.54 -3.39 9.51
C PHE A 15 0.85 -4.88 9.31
N MET A 16 1.80 -5.44 10.07
CA MET A 16 2.12 -6.87 10.01
C MET A 16 0.94 -7.73 10.46
N LEU A 17 0.25 -7.32 11.52
CA LEU A 17 -0.96 -8.01 11.97
C LEU A 17 -2.04 -8.01 10.89
N LEU A 18 -2.23 -6.88 10.21
CA LEU A 18 -3.17 -6.76 9.09
C LEU A 18 -2.80 -7.69 7.93
N LEU A 19 -1.52 -7.78 7.56
CA LEU A 19 -1.04 -8.70 6.52
C LEU A 19 -1.27 -10.17 6.92
N ALA A 20 -0.86 -10.56 8.12
CA ALA A 20 -1.02 -11.92 8.62
C ALA A 20 -2.49 -12.35 8.66
N LEU A 21 -3.37 -11.47 9.16
CA LEU A 21 -4.82 -11.71 9.19
C LEU A 21 -5.38 -11.86 7.78
N SER A 22 -4.92 -11.02 6.85
CA SER A 22 -5.35 -11.05 5.46
C SER A 22 -4.94 -12.33 4.75
N PHE A 23 -3.70 -12.77 4.90
CA PHE A 23 -3.23 -14.03 4.34
C PHE A 23 -3.93 -15.23 4.98
N TYR A 24 -4.19 -15.20 6.28
CA TYR A 24 -4.93 -16.26 6.96
C TYR A 24 -6.33 -16.45 6.37
N TYR A 25 -7.10 -15.36 6.23
CA TYR A 25 -8.45 -15.45 5.68
C TYR A 25 -8.45 -15.80 4.21
N LEU A 26 -7.55 -15.24 3.40
CA LEU A 26 -7.41 -15.60 1.99
C LEU A 26 -7.07 -17.07 1.82
N TYR A 27 -6.12 -17.59 2.59
CA TYR A 27 -5.68 -18.99 2.50
C TYR A 27 -6.79 -19.98 2.84
N ASN A 28 -7.57 -19.69 3.89
CA ASN A 28 -8.60 -20.60 4.39
C ASN A 28 -9.98 -20.41 3.74
N SER A 29 -10.15 -19.38 2.91
CA SER A 29 -11.44 -19.10 2.27
C SER A 29 -11.82 -20.18 1.23
N PRO A 30 -13.10 -20.56 1.15
CA PRO A 30 -13.57 -21.49 0.14
C PRO A 30 -13.49 -20.88 -1.27
N THR A 31 -13.21 -21.74 -2.24
CA THR A 31 -13.21 -21.44 -3.67
C THR A 31 -13.80 -22.60 -4.47
N LEU A 32 -14.46 -22.26 -5.58
CA LEU A 32 -14.91 -23.22 -6.60
C LEU A 32 -13.90 -23.39 -7.74
N GLY A 33 -12.77 -22.68 -7.68
CA GLY A 33 -11.73 -22.74 -8.71
C GLY A 33 -12.21 -22.19 -10.05
N ILE A 34 -13.03 -21.14 -10.02
CA ILE A 34 -13.59 -20.49 -11.20
C ILE A 34 -13.33 -18.99 -11.15
N THR A 35 -13.22 -18.37 -12.32
CA THR A 35 -13.38 -16.92 -12.45
C THR A 35 -14.74 -16.62 -13.07
N LEU A 36 -15.39 -15.56 -12.59
CA LEU A 36 -16.64 -15.07 -13.15
C LEU A 36 -16.39 -13.83 -13.99
N GLU A 37 -17.13 -13.71 -15.08
CA GLU A 37 -17.19 -12.53 -15.92
C GLU A 37 -18.66 -12.13 -16.12
N TRP A 38 -18.91 -10.83 -16.13
CA TRP A 38 -20.24 -10.30 -16.37
C TRP A 38 -20.53 -10.26 -17.87
N ASP A 39 -21.59 -10.93 -18.30
CA ASP A 39 -22.08 -10.87 -19.67
C ASP A 39 -23.17 -9.78 -19.78
N PRO A 40 -22.89 -8.63 -20.43
CA PRO A 40 -23.84 -7.53 -20.51
C PRO A 40 -25.05 -7.85 -21.41
N VAL A 41 -24.98 -8.87 -22.27
CA VAL A 41 -26.08 -9.24 -23.16
C VAL A 41 -27.10 -10.09 -22.40
N THR A 42 -26.61 -11.12 -21.70
CA THR A 42 -27.48 -12.04 -20.96
C THR A 42 -27.82 -11.52 -19.56
N GLN A 43 -27.13 -10.49 -19.06
CA GLN A 43 -27.28 -9.97 -17.70
C GLN A 43 -27.04 -11.04 -16.62
N HIS A 44 -26.12 -11.96 -16.89
CA HIS A 44 -25.73 -13.01 -15.97
C HIS A 44 -24.20 -13.11 -15.81
N HIS A 45 -23.76 -13.61 -14.65
CA HIS A 45 -22.36 -13.96 -14.43
C HIS A 45 -22.07 -15.32 -15.04
N ARG A 46 -21.08 -15.35 -15.94
CA ARG A 46 -20.64 -16.55 -16.65
C ARG A 46 -19.27 -16.99 -16.15
N VAL A 47 -19.04 -18.29 -16.14
CA VAL A 47 -17.74 -18.87 -15.81
C VAL A 47 -16.77 -18.56 -16.95
N ALA A 48 -15.81 -17.68 -16.70
CA ALA A 48 -14.78 -17.29 -17.68
C ALA A 48 -13.64 -18.32 -17.74
N SER A 49 -13.21 -18.84 -16.59
CA SER A 49 -12.20 -19.90 -16.51
C SER A 49 -12.49 -20.86 -15.36
N THR A 50 -11.94 -22.06 -15.46
CA THR A 50 -12.16 -23.15 -14.51
C THR A 50 -10.88 -23.93 -14.24
N LYS A 51 -10.66 -24.35 -13.00
CA LYS A 51 -9.58 -25.26 -12.62
C LYS A 51 -9.95 -26.71 -12.97
N PRO A 52 -8.98 -27.59 -13.28
CA PRO A 52 -9.26 -28.98 -13.70
C PRO A 52 -10.08 -29.80 -12.71
N TRP A 53 -10.05 -29.45 -11.42
CA TRP A 53 -10.81 -30.14 -10.37
C TRP A 53 -12.24 -29.62 -10.20
N SER A 54 -12.58 -28.48 -10.81
CA SER A 54 -13.93 -27.93 -10.75
C SER A 54 -14.85 -28.65 -11.73
N ARG A 55 -16.11 -28.86 -11.35
CA ARG A 55 -17.12 -29.46 -12.22
C ARG A 55 -17.83 -28.46 -13.14
N LEU A 56 -17.53 -27.17 -12.95
CA LEU A 56 -17.99 -26.08 -13.80
C LEU A 56 -17.14 -26.00 -15.06
N LYS A 57 -17.78 -25.66 -16.17
CA LYS A 57 -17.14 -25.44 -17.48
C LYS A 57 -17.19 -23.97 -17.83
N THR A 58 -16.21 -23.52 -18.62
CA THR A 58 -16.25 -22.18 -19.22
C THR A 58 -17.54 -22.01 -20.02
N GLY A 59 -18.22 -20.88 -19.80
CA GLY A 59 -19.50 -20.54 -20.43
C GLY A 59 -20.74 -20.87 -19.59
N ASP A 60 -20.62 -21.68 -18.53
CA ASP A 60 -21.71 -21.97 -17.59
C ASP A 60 -22.17 -20.68 -16.88
N THR A 61 -23.48 -20.55 -16.65
CA THR A 61 -24.05 -19.47 -15.83
C THR A 61 -24.50 -20.02 -14.49
N ILE A 62 -24.18 -19.33 -13.39
CA ILE A 62 -24.62 -19.74 -12.04
C ILE A 62 -25.94 -19.05 -11.70
N GLU A 63 -26.99 -19.85 -11.46
CA GLU A 63 -28.33 -19.35 -11.11
C GLU A 63 -28.64 -19.51 -9.62
N GLY A 64 -27.99 -20.47 -8.95
CA GLY A 64 -28.23 -20.69 -7.53
C GLY A 64 -27.26 -21.65 -6.85
N ILE A 65 -27.23 -21.57 -5.53
CA ILE A 65 -26.48 -22.48 -4.65
C ILE A 65 -27.49 -23.19 -3.74
N GLY A 66 -27.83 -24.43 -4.07
CA GLY A 66 -28.96 -25.16 -3.51
C GLY A 66 -30.26 -24.32 -3.64
N SER A 67 -30.98 -24.17 -2.53
CA SER A 67 -32.21 -23.36 -2.45
C SER A 67 -32.01 -21.84 -2.57
N PHE A 68 -30.78 -21.34 -2.60
CA PHE A 68 -30.51 -19.90 -2.64
C PHE A 68 -30.35 -19.48 -4.10
N ASN A 69 -31.25 -18.62 -4.57
CA ASN A 69 -31.14 -18.00 -5.89
C ASN A 69 -30.06 -16.93 -5.83
N VAL A 70 -29.22 -16.88 -6.85
CA VAL A 70 -28.12 -15.93 -6.94
C VAL A 70 -28.38 -14.98 -8.11
N ASP A 71 -28.36 -13.68 -7.82
CA ASP A 71 -28.55 -12.63 -8.82
C ASP A 71 -27.23 -11.90 -9.15
N TYR A 72 -27.31 -10.95 -10.08
CA TYR A 72 -26.19 -10.09 -10.47
C TYR A 72 -25.49 -9.43 -9.27
N LEU A 73 -26.27 -8.76 -8.41
CA LEU A 73 -25.77 -7.98 -7.28
C LEU A 73 -25.02 -8.88 -6.30
N GLN A 74 -25.56 -10.06 -6.00
CA GLN A 74 -25.00 -10.98 -5.02
C GLN A 74 -23.65 -11.57 -5.42
N LEU A 75 -23.39 -11.69 -6.73
CA LEU A 75 -22.11 -12.19 -7.26
C LEU A 75 -21.09 -11.08 -7.53
N GLN A 76 -21.46 -9.80 -7.45
CA GLN A 76 -20.50 -8.70 -7.62
C GLN A 76 -19.37 -8.80 -6.60
N MET A 77 -18.15 -8.55 -7.09
CA MET A 77 -16.94 -8.51 -6.27
C MET A 77 -16.84 -7.21 -5.47
N ASP A 78 -17.33 -6.11 -6.02
CA ASP A 78 -17.28 -4.78 -5.43
C ASP A 78 -18.69 -4.26 -5.10
N ASN A 79 -18.74 -3.19 -4.33
CA ASN A 79 -19.97 -2.54 -3.91
C ASN A 79 -20.27 -1.27 -4.72
N ILE A 80 -19.58 -1.04 -5.84
CA ILE A 80 -19.69 0.23 -6.60
C ILE A 80 -21.06 0.43 -7.23
N TYR A 81 -21.79 -0.66 -7.49
CA TYR A 81 -23.12 -0.63 -8.09
C TYR A 81 -24.25 -0.60 -7.05
N VAL A 82 -23.92 -0.66 -5.76
CA VAL A 82 -24.89 -0.54 -4.66
C VAL A 82 -25.39 0.90 -4.59
N LYS A 83 -26.70 1.11 -4.70
CA LYS A 83 -27.32 2.44 -4.79
C LYS A 83 -27.90 2.92 -3.47
N SER A 84 -28.26 2.01 -2.58
CA SER A 84 -28.93 2.32 -1.31
C SER A 84 -28.30 1.59 -0.13
N ARG A 85 -28.61 2.05 1.09
CA ARG A 85 -28.20 1.38 2.33
C ARG A 85 -28.77 -0.04 2.42
N ASP A 86 -30.03 -0.21 2.00
CA ASP A 86 -30.71 -1.51 2.05
C ASP A 86 -30.09 -2.50 1.06
N GLU A 87 -29.71 -2.03 -0.13
CA GLU A 87 -28.95 -2.84 -1.09
C GLU A 87 -27.58 -3.25 -0.52
N LEU A 88 -26.90 -2.36 0.21
CA LEU A 88 -25.61 -2.67 0.85
C LEU A 88 -25.73 -3.80 1.87
N PHE A 89 -26.72 -3.71 2.76
CA PHE A 89 -26.96 -4.74 3.78
C PHE A 89 -27.45 -6.05 3.16
N SER A 90 -28.28 -5.98 2.12
CA SER A 90 -28.71 -7.15 1.34
C SER A 90 -27.52 -7.86 0.68
N TRP A 91 -26.62 -7.09 0.07
CA TRP A 91 -25.38 -7.60 -0.54
C TRP A 91 -24.48 -8.31 0.47
N LEU A 92 -24.23 -7.70 1.64
CA LEU A 92 -23.46 -8.34 2.73
C LEU A 92 -24.15 -9.61 3.25
N GLY A 93 -25.48 -9.59 3.37
CA GLY A 93 -26.28 -10.76 3.75
C GLY A 93 -26.15 -11.91 2.75
N ALA A 94 -26.18 -11.62 1.46
CA ALA A 94 -25.97 -12.60 0.41
C ALA A 94 -24.57 -13.21 0.44
N LYS A 95 -23.52 -12.40 0.64
CA LYS A 95 -22.13 -12.90 0.80
C LYS A 95 -22.01 -13.85 2.00
N LYS A 96 -22.68 -13.53 3.11
CA LYS A 96 -22.74 -14.42 4.28
C LYS A 96 -23.39 -15.76 3.96
N GLU A 97 -24.48 -15.75 3.22
CA GLU A 97 -25.18 -16.98 2.83
C GLU A 97 -24.38 -17.82 1.83
N ILE A 98 -23.73 -17.19 0.86
CA ILE A 98 -22.81 -17.85 -0.08
C ILE A 98 -21.67 -18.52 0.68
N PHE A 99 -21.01 -17.80 1.60
CA PHE A 99 -19.94 -18.37 2.43
C PHE A 99 -20.43 -19.58 3.23
N ARG A 100 -21.60 -19.48 3.88
CA ARG A 100 -22.18 -20.57 4.69
C ARG A 100 -22.42 -21.83 3.85
N LYS A 101 -22.88 -21.68 2.61
CA LYS A 101 -23.15 -22.79 1.70
C LYS A 101 -21.87 -23.40 1.13
N LEU A 102 -20.90 -22.57 0.75
CA LEU A 102 -19.64 -23.00 0.16
C LEU A 102 -18.61 -23.47 1.19
N SER A 103 -18.84 -23.24 2.48
CA SER A 103 -18.06 -23.84 3.56
C SER A 103 -18.40 -25.32 3.80
N ARG A 104 -19.42 -25.86 3.12
CA ARG A 104 -19.78 -27.28 3.20
C ARG A 104 -18.87 -28.10 2.28
N PRO A 105 -18.57 -29.36 2.64
CA PRO A 105 -17.72 -30.24 1.82
C PRO A 105 -18.33 -30.54 0.45
N VAL A 106 -19.66 -30.56 0.36
CA VAL A 106 -20.39 -30.80 -0.88
C VAL A 106 -21.53 -29.79 -0.99
N VAL A 107 -21.68 -29.22 -2.18
CA VAL A 107 -22.73 -28.25 -2.49
C VAL A 107 -23.34 -28.54 -3.86
N THR A 108 -24.66 -28.41 -3.96
CA THR A 108 -25.38 -28.47 -5.24
C THR A 108 -25.47 -27.07 -5.82
N LEU A 109 -25.01 -26.88 -7.06
CA LEU A 109 -25.13 -25.65 -7.82
C LEU A 109 -26.20 -25.84 -8.91
N ARG A 110 -27.09 -24.86 -9.04
CA ARG A 110 -28.01 -24.75 -10.17
C ARG A 110 -27.36 -23.86 -11.21
N ILE A 111 -27.17 -24.38 -12.41
CA ILE A 111 -26.49 -23.69 -13.50
C ILE A 111 -27.29 -23.80 -14.80
N LEU A 112 -27.05 -22.85 -15.68
CA LEU A 112 -27.48 -22.90 -17.06
C LEU A 112 -26.26 -23.25 -17.93
N ARG A 113 -26.32 -24.38 -18.63
CA ARG A 113 -25.30 -24.81 -19.60
C ARG A 113 -25.96 -25.05 -20.94
N ASP A 114 -25.47 -24.36 -21.97
CA ASP A 114 -26.02 -24.42 -23.33
C ASP A 114 -27.55 -24.18 -23.37
N GLY A 115 -28.03 -23.27 -22.51
CA GLY A 115 -29.46 -22.93 -22.39
C GLY A 115 -30.32 -23.97 -21.66
N LYS A 116 -29.72 -25.01 -21.06
CA LYS A 116 -30.42 -26.02 -20.26
C LYS A 116 -30.08 -25.85 -18.78
N GLU A 117 -31.12 -25.75 -17.96
CA GLU A 117 -30.96 -25.78 -16.50
C GLU A 117 -30.48 -27.17 -16.07
N MET A 118 -29.49 -27.20 -15.21
CA MET A 118 -28.95 -28.43 -14.66
C MET A 118 -28.40 -28.23 -13.26
N GLU A 119 -28.48 -29.29 -12.45
CA GLU A 119 -27.85 -29.33 -11.14
C GLU A 119 -26.51 -30.05 -11.20
N ILE A 120 -25.47 -29.43 -10.65
CA ILE A 120 -24.16 -30.04 -10.50
C ILE A 120 -23.75 -30.10 -9.04
N VAL A 121 -23.12 -31.21 -8.66
CA VAL A 121 -22.54 -31.37 -7.33
C VAL A 121 -21.09 -30.88 -7.38
N ALA A 122 -20.79 -29.79 -6.70
CA ALA A 122 -19.46 -29.22 -6.57
C ALA A 122 -18.86 -29.50 -5.17
N THR A 123 -17.53 -29.56 -5.12
CA THR A 123 -16.76 -29.79 -3.89
C THR A 123 -15.84 -28.59 -3.69
N PRO A 124 -16.27 -27.57 -2.92
CA PRO A 124 -15.44 -26.41 -2.63
C PRO A 124 -14.13 -26.82 -1.98
N ARG A 125 -13.06 -26.09 -2.28
CA ARG A 125 -11.73 -26.30 -1.68
C ARG A 125 -11.27 -25.03 -0.99
N LYS A 126 -10.31 -25.15 -0.07
CA LYS A 126 -9.58 -23.98 0.44
C LYS A 126 -8.78 -23.34 -0.70
N ALA A 127 -8.74 -22.02 -0.76
CA ALA A 127 -7.97 -21.30 -1.76
C ALA A 127 -6.46 -21.58 -1.64
N GLY A 128 -5.95 -21.86 -0.43
CA GLY A 128 -4.53 -22.12 -0.21
C GLY A 128 -3.68 -20.95 -0.69
N VAL A 129 -2.61 -21.20 -1.45
CA VAL A 129 -1.74 -20.15 -2.00
C VAL A 129 -2.20 -19.61 -3.36
N SER A 130 -3.37 -20.02 -3.87
CA SER A 130 -3.84 -19.60 -5.20
C SER A 130 -4.02 -18.08 -5.33
N PHE A 131 -4.32 -17.38 -4.23
CA PHE A 131 -4.45 -15.93 -4.19
C PHE A 131 -3.16 -15.18 -4.58
N LEU A 132 -1.98 -15.79 -4.42
CA LEU A 132 -0.70 -15.18 -4.80
C LEU A 132 -0.56 -14.99 -6.32
N ASN A 133 -1.23 -15.84 -7.10
CA ASN A 133 -1.22 -15.78 -8.56
C ASN A 133 -2.32 -14.87 -9.13
N ASN A 134 -3.18 -14.33 -8.27
CA ASN A 134 -4.24 -13.44 -8.71
C ASN A 134 -3.69 -12.02 -8.94
N LEU A 135 -4.08 -11.35 -10.03
CA LEU A 135 -3.63 -9.98 -10.33
C LEU A 135 -3.96 -8.97 -9.21
N VAL A 136 -5.03 -9.21 -8.46
CA VAL A 136 -5.39 -8.41 -7.28
C VAL A 136 -4.28 -8.41 -6.23
N PHE A 137 -3.41 -9.44 -6.18
CA PHE A 137 -2.25 -9.51 -5.30
C PHE A 137 -1.26 -8.33 -5.49
N LEU A 138 -1.25 -7.69 -6.66
CA LEU A 138 -0.49 -6.46 -6.89
C LEU A 138 -0.83 -5.35 -5.87
N HIS A 139 -2.06 -5.34 -5.33
CA HIS A 139 -2.45 -4.38 -4.29
C HIS A 139 -1.71 -4.64 -2.97
N PHE A 140 -1.40 -5.89 -2.60
CA PHE A 140 -0.56 -6.14 -1.42
C PHE A 140 0.83 -5.52 -1.59
N ILE A 141 1.43 -5.71 -2.76
CA ILE A 141 2.75 -5.17 -3.09
C ILE A 141 2.71 -3.63 -3.06
N ALA A 142 1.71 -3.03 -3.70
CA ALA A 142 1.50 -1.59 -3.68
C ALA A 142 1.31 -1.07 -2.24
N GLY A 143 0.47 -1.72 -1.43
CA GLY A 143 0.22 -1.37 -0.03
C GLY A 143 1.49 -1.40 0.83
N ILE A 144 2.35 -2.42 0.65
CA ILE A 144 3.66 -2.52 1.33
C ILE A 144 4.55 -1.34 0.94
N ILE A 145 4.65 -1.02 -0.35
CA ILE A 145 5.48 0.08 -0.84
C ILE A 145 4.99 1.42 -0.29
N VAL A 146 3.68 1.67 -0.32
CA VAL A 146 3.10 2.90 0.22
C VAL A 146 3.31 3.01 1.73
N PHE A 147 3.13 1.92 2.47
CA PHE A 147 3.41 1.89 3.91
C PHE A 147 4.84 2.27 4.23
N LEU A 148 5.80 1.61 3.56
CA LEU A 148 7.22 1.88 3.74
C LEU A 148 7.50 3.36 3.45
N THR A 149 6.99 3.87 2.34
CA THR A 149 7.16 5.28 1.94
C THR A 149 6.67 6.24 3.02
N GLY A 150 5.48 6.01 3.58
CA GLY A 150 4.92 6.81 4.67
C GLY A 150 5.79 6.78 5.94
N ILE A 151 6.23 5.59 6.36
CA ILE A 151 7.07 5.42 7.56
C ILE A 151 8.45 6.07 7.39
N ILE A 152 9.05 5.96 6.21
CA ILE A 152 10.36 6.56 5.90
C ILE A 152 10.30 8.08 6.03
N VAL A 153 9.31 8.70 5.40
CA VAL A 153 9.13 10.16 5.44
C VAL A 153 8.80 10.62 6.86
N PHE A 154 7.91 9.92 7.56
CA PHE A 154 7.56 10.25 8.94
C PHE A 154 8.73 10.07 9.93
N ASN A 155 9.63 9.12 9.71
CA ASN A 155 10.82 8.98 10.56
C ASN A 155 11.71 10.23 10.53
N ARG A 156 11.70 10.96 9.41
CA ARG A 156 12.47 12.21 9.24
C ARG A 156 11.69 13.44 9.70
N LEU A 157 10.45 13.64 9.25
CA LEU A 157 9.65 14.83 9.59
C LEU A 157 9.02 14.77 11.00
N GLY A 158 8.73 13.58 11.50
CA GLY A 158 8.08 13.39 12.79
C GLY A 158 6.72 14.09 12.90
N LYS A 159 6.55 14.89 13.96
CA LYS A 159 5.27 15.53 14.32
C LYS A 159 4.92 16.77 13.49
N GLU A 160 5.76 17.15 12.53
CA GLU A 160 5.45 18.27 11.66
C GLU A 160 4.18 17.97 10.84
N GLU A 161 3.43 19.03 10.51
CA GLU A 161 2.15 18.92 9.79
C GLU A 161 2.30 18.13 8.49
N ASP A 162 3.33 18.46 7.69
CA ASP A 162 3.65 17.80 6.43
C ASP A 162 3.92 16.30 6.64
N GLY A 163 4.66 15.95 7.70
CA GLY A 163 4.98 14.56 8.06
C GLY A 163 3.75 13.77 8.50
N LEU A 164 2.89 14.36 9.32
CA LEU A 164 1.65 13.74 9.81
C LEU A 164 0.64 13.55 8.68
N VAL A 165 0.45 14.55 7.82
CA VAL A 165 -0.48 14.48 6.70
C VAL A 165 0.00 13.48 5.65
N PHE A 166 1.29 13.47 5.34
CA PHE A 166 1.87 12.47 4.43
C PHE A 166 1.76 11.04 4.99
N LEU A 167 1.99 10.86 6.30
CA LEU A 167 1.80 9.58 6.96
C LEU A 167 0.34 9.15 6.91
N ALA A 168 -0.60 10.02 7.28
CA ALA A 168 -2.03 9.72 7.25
C ALA A 168 -2.50 9.33 5.85
N MET A 169 -2.12 10.10 4.83
CA MET A 169 -2.37 9.80 3.42
C MET A 169 -1.82 8.41 3.05
N SER A 170 -0.55 8.14 3.37
CA SER A 170 0.10 6.86 3.04
C SER A 170 -0.57 5.68 3.75
N LEU A 171 -0.93 5.84 5.03
CA LEU A 171 -1.64 4.80 5.78
C LEU A 171 -3.04 4.54 5.20
N SER A 172 -3.76 5.58 4.78
CA SER A 172 -5.07 5.42 4.14
C SER A 172 -4.97 4.72 2.78
N ILE A 173 -4.04 5.15 1.93
CA ILE A 173 -3.82 4.52 0.62
C ILE A 173 -3.38 3.06 0.79
N MET A 174 -2.46 2.78 1.71
CA MET A 174 -2.06 1.40 2.03
C MET A 174 -3.27 0.58 2.49
N LEU A 175 -4.09 1.12 3.40
CA LEU A 175 -5.19 0.35 3.95
C LEU A 175 -6.22 0.03 2.86
N VAL A 176 -6.53 0.96 1.95
CA VAL A 176 -7.34 0.73 0.73
C VAL A 176 -6.73 -0.36 -0.14
N PHE A 177 -5.41 -0.35 -0.34
CA PHE A 177 -4.73 -1.39 -1.10
C PHE A 177 -4.91 -2.77 -0.44
N ILE A 178 -4.69 -2.89 0.87
CA ILE A 178 -4.80 -4.17 1.57
C ILE A 178 -6.25 -4.68 1.60
N THR A 179 -7.23 -3.82 1.88
CA THR A 179 -8.67 -4.17 1.87
C THR A 179 -9.15 -4.55 0.47
N ASN A 180 -8.68 -3.87 -0.58
CA ASN A 180 -8.99 -4.23 -1.97
C ASN A 180 -8.38 -5.58 -2.34
N ALA A 181 -7.14 -5.83 -1.89
CA ALA A 181 -6.47 -7.10 -2.11
C ALA A 181 -7.26 -8.28 -1.52
N THR A 182 -8.06 -8.02 -0.48
CA THR A 182 -8.77 -9.03 0.31
C THR A 182 -10.28 -9.01 0.11
N SER A 183 -10.78 -8.24 -0.84
CA SER A 183 -12.22 -8.19 -1.16
C SER A 183 -12.53 -8.27 -2.66
N LEU A 184 -11.56 -7.98 -3.53
CA LEU A 184 -11.77 -7.93 -4.99
C LEU A 184 -11.40 -9.22 -5.73
N MET A 185 -10.88 -10.26 -5.07
CA MET A 185 -10.66 -11.56 -5.73
C MET A 185 -11.98 -12.32 -5.89
N GLY A 186 -12.53 -12.38 -7.11
CA GLY A 186 -13.82 -13.03 -7.39
C GLY A 186 -13.83 -14.55 -7.33
N GLU A 187 -12.66 -15.18 -7.27
CA GLU A 187 -12.52 -16.62 -7.15
C GLU A 187 -12.69 -17.10 -5.70
N ILE A 188 -12.62 -16.17 -4.74
CA ILE A 188 -12.55 -16.45 -3.31
C ILE A 188 -13.81 -15.94 -2.62
N VAL A 189 -14.34 -16.75 -1.72
CA VAL A 189 -15.52 -16.43 -0.94
C VAL A 189 -15.07 -16.15 0.48
N TYR A 190 -15.10 -14.87 0.86
CA TYR A 190 -14.52 -14.40 2.12
C TYR A 190 -15.36 -14.74 3.34
N GLU A 191 -14.69 -14.90 4.49
CA GLU A 191 -15.36 -14.99 5.77
C GLU A 191 -16.20 -13.72 6.03
N PRO A 192 -17.48 -13.83 6.46
CA PRO A 192 -18.39 -12.70 6.46
C PRO A 192 -18.01 -11.54 7.38
N ALA A 193 -17.49 -11.81 8.58
CA ALA A 193 -17.09 -10.76 9.51
C ALA A 193 -15.86 -10.00 8.98
N TYR A 194 -14.87 -10.73 8.45
CA TYR A 194 -13.70 -10.19 7.80
C TYR A 194 -14.06 -9.36 6.57
N LEU A 195 -14.91 -9.87 5.69
CA LEU A 195 -15.40 -9.15 4.51
C LEU A 195 -16.10 -7.84 4.91
N THR A 196 -16.98 -7.91 5.91
CA THR A 196 -17.69 -6.74 6.43
C THR A 196 -16.70 -5.71 6.99
N MET A 197 -15.73 -6.15 7.78
CA MET A 197 -14.68 -5.29 8.34
C MET A 197 -13.86 -4.60 7.24
N MET A 198 -13.42 -5.35 6.21
CA MET A 198 -12.66 -4.79 5.09
C MET A 198 -13.50 -3.79 4.28
N ASN A 199 -14.79 -4.07 4.05
CA ASN A 199 -15.69 -3.16 3.34
C ASN A 199 -15.98 -1.88 4.13
N VAL A 200 -16.24 -1.99 5.43
CA VAL A 200 -16.43 -0.82 6.30
C VAL A 200 -15.15 0.03 6.34
N ALA A 201 -13.99 -0.61 6.47
CA ALA A 201 -12.71 0.06 6.38
C ALA A 201 -12.57 0.78 5.03
N ASN A 202 -12.93 0.16 3.91
CA ASN A 202 -12.89 0.79 2.59
C ASN A 202 -13.82 2.00 2.47
N ILE A 203 -15.09 1.87 2.89
CA ILE A 203 -16.09 2.95 2.83
C ILE A 203 -15.61 4.19 3.60
N VAL A 204 -14.90 3.98 4.72
CA VAL A 204 -14.36 5.07 5.54
C VAL A 204 -13.06 5.58 4.95
N VAL A 205 -12.09 4.70 4.74
CA VAL A 205 -10.69 5.08 4.48
C VAL A 205 -10.50 5.61 3.07
N LEU A 206 -11.27 5.16 2.08
CA LEU A 206 -11.13 5.63 0.71
C LEU A 206 -11.42 7.15 0.59
N PRO A 207 -12.54 7.68 1.11
CA PRO A 207 -12.76 9.14 1.19
C PRO A 207 -11.73 9.88 2.02
N PHE A 208 -11.37 9.39 3.20
CA PHE A 208 -10.38 10.06 4.05
C PHE A 208 -8.98 10.05 3.45
N GLY A 209 -8.61 9.01 2.72
CA GLY A 209 -7.34 8.93 1.99
C GLY A 209 -7.29 9.95 0.85
N ASN A 210 -8.38 10.12 0.10
CA ASN A 210 -8.48 11.17 -0.92
C ASN A 210 -8.50 12.57 -0.30
N ALA A 211 -9.15 12.74 0.85
CA ALA A 211 -9.15 14.00 1.58
C ALA A 211 -7.74 14.35 2.12
N ALA A 212 -7.02 13.37 2.66
CA ALA A 212 -5.64 13.52 3.10
C ALA A 212 -4.68 13.79 1.93
N LEU A 213 -4.89 13.13 0.78
CA LEU A 213 -4.15 13.41 -0.44
C LEU A 213 -4.39 14.84 -0.90
N PHE A 214 -5.65 15.30 -0.96
CA PHE A 214 -5.96 16.68 -1.30
C PHE A 214 -5.30 17.67 -0.33
N HIS A 215 -5.47 17.44 0.97
CA HIS A 215 -4.85 18.27 2.01
C HIS A 215 -3.32 18.33 1.84
N TYR A 216 -2.68 17.19 1.57
CA TYR A 216 -1.25 17.12 1.28
C TYR A 216 -0.85 18.03 0.11
N THR A 217 -1.61 18.05 -0.99
CA THR A 217 -1.30 18.94 -2.13
C THR A 217 -1.36 20.43 -1.78
N LEU A 218 -2.15 20.81 -0.79
CA LEU A 218 -2.24 22.20 -0.31
C LEU A 218 -1.04 22.59 0.58
N LEU A 219 -0.26 21.61 1.04
CA LEU A 219 1.00 21.82 1.74
C LEU A 219 2.18 21.95 0.77
N LEU A 220 2.01 21.54 -0.50
CA LEU A 220 3.09 21.50 -1.49
C LEU A 220 3.14 22.70 -2.46
N PRO A 221 4.34 23.08 -2.95
CA PRO A 221 5.65 22.79 -2.34
C PRO A 221 5.85 23.58 -1.02
N ARG A 222 4.98 24.57 -0.79
CA ARG A 222 4.82 25.33 0.45
C ARG A 222 3.34 25.44 0.78
N LYS A 223 3.02 25.46 2.07
CA LYS A 223 1.66 25.66 2.57
C LYS A 223 1.02 26.91 1.98
N LYS A 224 -0.15 26.74 1.33
CA LYS A 224 -0.88 27.86 0.71
C LYS A 224 -1.24 28.94 1.73
N ASN A 225 -1.14 30.21 1.32
CA ASN A 225 -1.37 31.37 2.20
C ASN A 225 -2.75 31.38 2.86
N PHE A 226 -3.80 30.91 2.17
CA PHE A 226 -5.14 30.89 2.75
C PHE A 226 -5.26 29.88 3.91
N LEU A 227 -4.55 28.74 3.85
CA LEU A 227 -4.50 27.79 4.97
C LEU A 227 -3.72 28.34 6.17
N ARG A 228 -2.73 29.21 5.91
CA ARG A 228 -2.04 29.94 6.98
C ARG A 228 -2.94 31.00 7.62
N ARG A 229 -3.78 31.66 6.82
CA ARG A 229 -4.72 32.70 7.28
C ARG A 229 -5.96 32.13 7.99
N PHE A 230 -6.46 30.99 7.53
CA PHE A 230 -7.68 30.35 8.01
C PHE A 230 -7.45 28.87 8.34
N PRO A 231 -6.70 28.54 9.40
CA PRO A 231 -6.39 27.15 9.76
C PRO A 231 -7.66 26.32 10.11
N VAL A 232 -8.75 26.97 10.52
CA VAL A 232 -10.04 26.33 10.83
C VAL A 232 -10.68 25.63 9.62
N LEU A 233 -10.25 25.97 8.39
CA LEU A 233 -10.75 25.32 7.18
C LEU A 233 -10.38 23.82 7.12
N VAL A 234 -9.25 23.43 7.69
CA VAL A 234 -8.81 22.02 7.70
C VAL A 234 -9.77 21.13 8.50
N PRO A 235 -10.04 21.38 9.80
CA PRO A 235 -11.00 20.56 10.54
C PRO A 235 -12.43 20.66 10.00
N LEU A 236 -12.85 21.82 9.48
CA LEU A 236 -14.16 21.97 8.82
C LEU A 236 -14.27 21.06 7.58
N PHE A 237 -13.23 21.03 6.75
CA PHE A 237 -13.15 20.17 5.56
C PHE A 237 -13.26 18.69 5.92
N TYR A 238 -12.51 18.22 6.92
CA TYR A 238 -12.64 16.84 7.39
C TYR A 238 -14.00 16.57 8.04
N GLY A 239 -14.57 17.54 8.76
CA GLY A 239 -15.93 17.44 9.32
C GLY A 239 -16.99 17.22 8.25
N ILE A 240 -16.91 17.94 7.13
CA ILE A 240 -17.80 17.74 5.97
C ILE A 240 -17.60 16.33 5.38
N CYS A 241 -16.35 15.87 5.24
CA CYS A 241 -16.07 14.51 4.78
C CYS A 241 -16.70 13.45 5.71
N VAL A 242 -16.59 13.62 7.03
CA VAL A 242 -17.23 12.75 8.03
C VAL A 242 -18.76 12.73 7.85
N LEU A 243 -19.39 13.90 7.75
CA LEU A 243 -20.84 14.01 7.58
C LEU A 243 -21.32 13.27 6.32
N ILE A 244 -20.58 13.39 5.22
CA ILE A 244 -20.88 12.68 3.97
C ILE A 244 -20.70 11.17 4.14
N VAL A 245 -19.59 10.71 4.70
CA VAL A 245 -19.28 9.27 4.85
C VAL A 245 -20.28 8.58 5.78
N VAL A 246 -20.71 9.23 6.86
CA VAL A 246 -21.72 8.70 7.80
C VAL A 246 -23.08 8.51 7.14
N THR A 247 -23.34 9.16 5.99
CA THR A 247 -24.57 8.89 5.23
C THR A 247 -24.62 7.48 4.66
N LEU A 248 -23.50 6.77 4.49
CA LEU A 248 -23.43 5.45 3.85
C LEU A 248 -24.15 5.38 2.49
N GLN A 249 -24.36 6.53 1.84
CA GLN A 249 -24.94 6.60 0.50
C GLN A 249 -23.79 6.55 -0.51
N ILE A 250 -23.54 5.35 -1.04
CA ILE A 250 -22.44 5.08 -1.97
C ILE A 250 -22.39 6.09 -3.15
N PRO A 251 -23.52 6.50 -3.78
CA PRO A 251 -23.48 7.51 -4.83
C PRO A 251 -22.96 8.89 -4.38
N ILE A 252 -23.31 9.32 -3.17
CA ILE A 252 -22.83 10.60 -2.61
C ILE A 252 -21.34 10.50 -2.27
N ILE A 253 -20.92 9.39 -1.66
CA ILE A 253 -19.51 9.13 -1.35
C ILE A 253 -18.67 9.12 -2.64
N ASN A 254 -19.15 8.46 -3.71
CA ASN A 254 -18.48 8.46 -5.01
C ASN A 254 -18.40 9.86 -5.63
N SER A 255 -19.42 10.70 -5.44
CA SER A 255 -19.41 12.09 -5.89
C SER A 255 -18.37 12.94 -5.13
N LEU A 256 -18.23 12.72 -3.82
CA LEU A 256 -17.16 13.30 -3.01
C LEU A 256 -15.78 12.87 -3.51
N LEU A 257 -15.58 11.57 -3.77
CA LEU A 257 -14.32 11.04 -4.30
C LEU A 257 -13.94 11.68 -5.64
N ALA A 258 -14.89 11.76 -6.57
CA ALA A 258 -14.68 12.42 -7.86
C ALA A 258 -14.29 13.90 -7.68
N THR A 259 -14.98 14.62 -6.78
CA THR A 259 -14.68 16.03 -6.47
C THR A 259 -13.28 16.19 -5.89
N LEU A 260 -12.91 15.37 -4.91
CA LEU A 260 -11.58 15.39 -4.30
C LEU A 260 -10.48 15.06 -5.31
N ALA A 261 -10.70 14.11 -6.20
CA ALA A 261 -9.75 13.77 -7.26
C ALA A 261 -9.51 14.97 -8.20
N VAL A 262 -10.57 15.65 -8.65
CA VAL A 262 -10.47 16.85 -9.49
C VAL A 262 -9.77 17.99 -8.75
N LEU A 263 -10.11 18.25 -7.49
CA LEU A 263 -9.48 19.28 -6.67
C LEU A 263 -7.99 18.99 -6.45
N THR A 264 -7.62 17.73 -6.19
CA THR A 264 -6.24 17.29 -6.02
C THR A 264 -5.43 17.50 -7.31
N ALA A 265 -5.94 17.02 -8.45
CA ALA A 265 -5.27 17.20 -9.74
C ALA A 265 -5.12 18.69 -10.10
N SER A 266 -6.17 19.49 -9.87
CA SER A 266 -6.16 20.93 -10.10
C SER A 266 -5.16 21.65 -9.20
N SER A 267 -5.10 21.28 -7.92
CA SER A 267 -4.14 21.83 -6.94
C SER A 267 -2.70 21.55 -7.33
N VAL A 268 -2.38 20.32 -7.75
CA VAL A 268 -1.03 19.94 -8.20
C VAL A 268 -0.65 20.67 -9.49
N LEU A 269 -1.55 20.71 -10.46
CA LEU A 269 -1.32 21.40 -11.74
C LEU A 269 -1.11 22.91 -11.52
N TYR A 270 -2.00 23.55 -10.75
CA TYR A 270 -1.86 24.96 -10.39
C TYR A 270 -0.53 25.23 -9.68
N SER A 271 -0.16 24.39 -8.71
CA SER A 271 1.10 24.54 -7.98
C SER A 271 2.33 24.39 -8.87
N PHE A 272 2.28 23.51 -9.88
CA PHE A 272 3.35 23.39 -10.86
C PHE A 272 3.44 24.60 -11.80
N LEU A 273 2.30 25.13 -12.24
CA LEU A 273 2.23 26.26 -13.17
C LEU A 273 2.55 27.61 -12.52
N ALA A 274 2.15 27.79 -11.26
CA ALA A 274 2.33 29.05 -10.53
C ALA A 274 3.76 29.24 -9.99
N GLU A 275 4.55 28.18 -9.91
CA GLU A 275 5.87 28.22 -9.26
C GLU A 275 6.96 28.73 -10.20
N ASN A 276 7.58 29.85 -9.82
CA ASN A 276 8.63 30.52 -10.60
C ASN A 276 10.03 30.11 -10.16
N ARG A 277 10.20 29.54 -8.95
CA ARG A 277 11.52 29.16 -8.44
C ARG A 277 11.98 27.84 -9.07
N PRO A 278 13.20 27.77 -9.63
CA PRO A 278 13.67 26.58 -10.33
C PRO A 278 13.61 25.29 -9.51
N ILE A 279 13.95 25.36 -8.21
CA ILE A 279 13.95 24.20 -7.32
C ILE A 279 12.54 23.72 -6.99
N GLU A 280 11.64 24.63 -6.64
CA GLU A 280 10.25 24.31 -6.28
C GLU A 280 9.48 23.80 -7.51
N ARG A 281 9.77 24.35 -8.70
CA ARG A 281 9.23 23.84 -9.95
C ARG A 281 9.71 22.42 -10.27
N GLN A 282 10.97 22.09 -9.96
CA GLN A 282 11.47 20.71 -10.08
C GLN A 282 10.79 19.78 -9.08
N GLN A 283 10.63 20.19 -7.82
CA GLN A 283 9.88 19.40 -6.82
C GLN A 283 8.47 19.09 -7.33
N MET A 284 7.74 20.11 -7.79
CA MET A 284 6.39 19.95 -8.31
C MET A 284 6.32 19.18 -9.63
N LYS A 285 7.36 19.23 -10.48
CA LYS A 285 7.44 18.40 -11.70
C LYS A 285 7.35 16.91 -11.36
N TRP A 286 8.10 16.47 -10.35
CA TRP A 286 8.11 15.07 -9.95
C TRP A 286 6.83 14.68 -9.22
N VAL A 287 6.27 15.55 -8.38
CA VAL A 287 4.93 15.34 -7.80
C VAL A 287 3.89 15.18 -8.92
N LEU A 288 3.85 16.09 -9.89
CA LEU A 288 2.95 16.02 -11.04
C LEU A 288 3.15 14.73 -11.84
N ALA A 289 4.40 14.32 -12.08
CA ALA A 289 4.68 13.04 -12.73
C ALA A 289 4.09 11.87 -11.93
N GLY A 290 4.21 11.86 -10.59
CA GLY A 290 3.57 10.86 -9.73
C GLY A 290 2.06 10.78 -9.92
N PHE A 291 1.38 11.92 -10.03
CA PHE A 291 -0.05 11.98 -10.33
C PHE A 291 -0.38 11.52 -11.75
N LEU A 292 0.43 11.87 -12.75
CA LEU A 292 0.23 11.42 -14.13
C LEU A 292 0.42 9.90 -14.25
N PHE A 293 1.45 9.33 -13.65
CA PHE A 293 1.67 7.88 -13.66
C PHE A 293 0.69 7.14 -12.74
N GLY A 294 0.24 7.77 -11.66
CA GLY A 294 -0.68 7.14 -10.70
C GLY A 294 -2.14 7.16 -11.14
N LEU A 295 -2.65 8.33 -11.54
CA LEU A 295 -4.04 8.49 -11.97
C LEU A 295 -4.24 8.26 -13.47
N GLY A 296 -3.21 8.53 -14.28
CA GLY A 296 -3.29 8.49 -15.75
C GLY A 296 -3.81 7.16 -16.28
N PRO A 297 -3.29 6.00 -15.88
CA PRO A 297 -3.79 4.71 -16.34
C PRO A 297 -5.29 4.50 -16.05
N TRP A 298 -5.75 4.88 -14.85
CA TRP A 298 -7.17 4.79 -14.51
C TRP A 298 -8.02 5.74 -15.36
N ILE A 299 -7.56 6.97 -15.57
CA ILE A 299 -8.25 7.95 -16.43
C ILE A 299 -8.31 7.45 -17.87
N LEU A 300 -7.22 6.93 -18.43
CA LEU A 300 -7.14 6.47 -19.83
C LEU A 300 -7.96 5.20 -20.07
N ILE A 301 -7.93 4.24 -19.14
CA ILE A 301 -8.57 2.93 -19.31
C ILE A 301 -10.04 2.95 -18.88
N ASN A 302 -10.38 3.69 -17.81
CA ASN A 302 -11.72 3.68 -17.23
C ASN A 302 -12.39 5.05 -17.30
N GLY A 303 -11.71 6.14 -16.95
CA GLY A 303 -12.31 7.48 -16.90
C GLY A 303 -12.82 7.99 -18.26
N ILE A 304 -11.95 8.09 -19.26
CA ILE A 304 -12.29 8.58 -20.61
C ILE A 304 -13.30 7.65 -21.29
N PRO A 305 -13.12 6.32 -21.31
CA PRO A 305 -14.11 5.42 -21.91
C PRO A 305 -15.46 5.48 -21.21
N LEU A 306 -15.50 5.66 -19.90
CA LEU A 306 -16.77 5.85 -19.19
C LEU A 306 -17.49 7.11 -19.65
N LEU A 307 -16.76 8.22 -19.89
CA LEU A 307 -17.33 9.47 -20.38
C LEU A 307 -17.76 9.43 -21.85
N VAL A 308 -16.96 8.80 -22.71
CA VAL A 308 -17.17 8.79 -24.17
C VAL A 308 -18.06 7.63 -24.62
N LEU A 309 -17.91 6.46 -24.02
CA LEU A 309 -18.58 5.21 -24.41
C LEU A 309 -19.67 4.78 -23.41
N GLY A 310 -19.82 5.47 -22.27
CA GLY A 310 -20.78 5.10 -21.22
C GLY A 310 -20.39 3.84 -20.43
N ARG A 311 -19.20 3.27 -20.67
CA ARG A 311 -18.70 2.08 -19.99
C ARG A 311 -17.18 2.09 -19.80
N ARG A 312 -16.71 1.42 -18.74
CA ARG A 312 -15.28 1.19 -18.47
C ARG A 312 -14.72 0.12 -19.42
N LEU A 313 -13.42 0.17 -19.73
CA LEU A 313 -12.78 -0.86 -20.57
C LEU A 313 -12.20 -2.01 -19.78
N ALA A 314 -11.84 -1.80 -18.51
CA ALA A 314 -11.26 -2.84 -17.67
C ALA A 314 -11.75 -2.74 -16.22
N ASN A 315 -11.52 -3.82 -15.46
CA ASN A 315 -11.69 -3.76 -14.01
C ASN A 315 -10.67 -2.79 -13.38
N ASP A 316 -10.98 -2.29 -12.18
CA ASP A 316 -10.11 -1.31 -11.50
C ASP A 316 -8.82 -1.93 -10.96
N THR A 317 -8.64 -3.26 -11.04
CA THR A 317 -7.53 -3.98 -10.41
C THR A 317 -6.16 -3.48 -10.87
N VAL A 318 -5.89 -3.51 -12.17
CA VAL A 318 -4.59 -3.07 -12.69
C VAL A 318 -4.43 -1.56 -12.58
N PRO A 319 -5.40 -0.72 -13.01
CA PRO A 319 -5.25 0.73 -12.91
C PRO A 319 -5.09 1.24 -11.48
N ALA A 320 -5.76 0.64 -10.49
CA ALA A 320 -5.62 1.04 -9.09
C ALA A 320 -4.21 0.80 -8.54
N ALA A 321 -3.51 -0.25 -8.99
CA ALA A 321 -2.14 -0.54 -8.54
C ALA A 321 -1.16 0.59 -8.88
N PHE A 322 -1.42 1.38 -9.93
CA PHE A 322 -0.56 2.50 -10.33
C PHE A 322 -0.58 3.66 -9.33
N PHE A 323 -1.59 3.78 -8.46
CA PHE A 323 -1.62 4.83 -7.43
C PHE A 323 -0.39 4.81 -6.50
N VAL A 324 0.34 3.69 -6.43
CA VAL A 324 1.65 3.57 -5.76
C VAL A 324 2.68 4.60 -6.27
N PHE A 325 2.57 5.06 -7.52
CA PHE A 325 3.49 6.04 -8.11
C PHE A 325 3.38 7.42 -7.47
N ILE A 326 2.22 7.80 -6.92
CA ILE A 326 2.04 9.10 -6.25
C ILE A 326 3.04 9.25 -5.08
N PRO A 327 3.02 8.36 -4.06
CA PRO A 327 3.99 8.47 -2.97
C PRO A 327 5.42 8.17 -3.41
N LEU A 328 5.66 7.29 -4.39
CA LEU A 328 7.02 6.99 -4.88
C LEU A 328 7.70 8.18 -5.58
N PHE A 329 6.98 8.88 -6.46
CA PHE A 329 7.52 10.06 -7.12
C PHE A 329 7.65 11.23 -6.15
N THR A 330 6.75 11.32 -5.17
CA THR A 330 6.93 12.26 -4.07
C THR A 330 8.18 11.92 -3.26
N LEU A 331 8.42 10.65 -2.98
CA LEU A 331 9.64 10.17 -2.31
C LEU A 331 10.90 10.55 -3.09
N PHE A 332 10.85 10.43 -4.41
CA PHE A 332 11.93 10.87 -5.29
C PHE A 332 12.13 12.39 -5.23
N ALA A 333 11.05 13.18 -5.22
CA ALA A 333 11.11 14.63 -5.08
C ALA A 333 11.74 15.05 -3.74
N ILE A 334 11.37 14.37 -2.66
CA ILE A 334 11.96 14.52 -1.32
C ILE A 334 13.46 14.23 -1.38
N TRP A 335 13.84 13.06 -1.89
CA TRP A 335 15.23 12.64 -1.90
C TRP A 335 16.14 13.52 -2.77
N LYS A 336 15.72 13.83 -4.00
CA LYS A 336 16.57 14.51 -4.98
C LYS A 336 16.52 16.03 -4.88
N TYR A 337 15.36 16.58 -4.55
CA TYR A 337 15.11 18.03 -4.56
C TYR A 337 14.76 18.58 -3.18
N ARG A 338 14.92 17.78 -2.12
CA ARG A 338 14.68 18.18 -0.73
C ARG A 338 13.29 18.79 -0.53
N LEU A 339 12.28 18.19 -1.15
CA LEU A 339 10.89 18.55 -0.89
C LEU A 339 10.62 18.39 0.62
N MET A 340 9.99 19.39 1.25
CA MET A 340 9.83 19.51 2.71
C MET A 340 11.15 19.65 3.49
N ASP A 341 12.19 20.18 2.87
CA ASP A 341 13.50 20.49 3.49
C ASP A 341 14.20 19.27 4.15
N ILE A 342 13.97 18.07 3.60
CA ILE A 342 14.59 16.83 4.09
C ILE A 342 15.93 16.58 3.37
N ASP A 343 17.05 16.59 4.10
CA ASP A 343 18.39 16.47 3.52
C ASP A 343 18.84 15.03 3.21
N ALA A 344 18.42 14.04 4.00
CA ALA A 344 18.84 12.65 3.86
C ALA A 344 17.72 11.66 4.24
N LEU A 345 17.36 10.77 3.32
CA LEU A 345 16.21 9.89 3.48
C LEU A 345 16.58 8.40 3.68
N PHE A 346 17.54 7.87 2.91
CA PHE A 346 17.68 6.43 2.68
C PHE A 346 18.54 5.63 3.67
N GLU A 347 19.24 6.27 4.61
CA GLU A 347 20.23 5.59 5.47
C GLU A 347 19.65 4.46 6.34
N GLU A 348 18.35 4.51 6.69
CA GLU A 348 17.68 3.48 7.51
C GLU A 348 16.58 2.70 6.77
N THR A 349 16.27 3.08 5.52
CA THR A 349 15.10 2.61 4.76
C THR A 349 15.19 1.14 4.35
N PHE A 350 16.39 0.69 3.97
CA PHE A 350 16.62 -0.67 3.48
C PHE A 350 16.29 -1.74 4.53
N ALA A 351 16.57 -1.48 5.81
CA ALA A 351 16.20 -2.40 6.89
C ALA A 351 14.70 -2.65 6.95
N TYR A 352 13.89 -1.58 6.90
CA TYR A 352 12.45 -1.72 7.02
C TYR A 352 11.85 -2.48 5.84
N ALA A 353 12.32 -2.21 4.62
CA ALA A 353 11.88 -2.95 3.43
C ALA A 353 12.21 -4.45 3.52
N VAL A 354 13.44 -4.79 3.92
CA VAL A 354 13.89 -6.18 4.07
C VAL A 354 13.14 -6.90 5.19
N ILE A 355 12.86 -6.24 6.32
CA ILE A 355 12.10 -6.83 7.43
C ILE A 355 10.68 -7.20 6.99
N ILE A 356 9.97 -6.29 6.33
CA ILE A 356 8.59 -6.54 5.90
C ILE A 356 8.55 -7.67 4.86
N LEU A 357 9.49 -7.69 3.91
CA LEU A 357 9.57 -8.75 2.91
C LEU A 357 9.82 -10.13 3.56
N LEU A 358 10.85 -10.24 4.41
CA LEU A 358 11.20 -11.51 5.05
C LEU A 358 10.08 -12.04 5.94
N LEU A 359 9.37 -11.17 6.65
CA LEU A 359 8.27 -11.58 7.49
C LEU A 359 7.01 -11.93 6.70
N SER A 360 6.72 -11.23 5.61
CA SER A 360 5.63 -11.62 4.70
C SER A 360 5.86 -13.04 4.16
N VAL A 361 7.11 -13.39 3.83
CA VAL A 361 7.47 -14.77 3.43
C VAL A 361 7.33 -15.74 4.59
N ALA A 362 7.75 -15.37 5.80
CA ALA A 362 7.64 -16.22 6.97
C ALA A 362 6.18 -16.50 7.36
N ASP A 363 5.30 -15.50 7.26
CA ASP A 363 3.86 -15.66 7.50
C ASP A 363 3.25 -16.69 6.54
N LEU A 364 3.59 -16.60 5.24
CA LEU A 364 3.13 -17.57 4.25
C LEU A 364 3.65 -18.99 4.54
N GLY A 365 4.92 -19.14 4.91
CA GLY A 365 5.51 -20.42 5.29
C GLY A 365 4.84 -21.01 6.53
N LEU A 366 4.56 -20.17 7.53
CA LEU A 366 3.91 -20.59 8.76
C LEU A 366 2.46 -21.03 8.54
N LEU A 367 1.70 -20.32 7.70
CA LEU A 367 0.33 -20.70 7.35
C LEU A 367 0.28 -22.08 6.68
N GLY A 368 1.26 -22.40 5.83
CA GLY A 368 1.39 -23.73 5.23
C GLY A 368 1.62 -24.82 6.29
N LEU A 369 2.59 -24.61 7.19
CA LEU A 369 2.94 -25.56 8.25
C LEU A 369 1.84 -25.76 9.30
N LEU A 370 1.15 -24.70 9.70
CA LEU A 370 0.11 -24.80 10.72
C LEU A 370 -1.16 -25.48 10.19
N ASN A 371 -1.53 -25.28 8.92
CA ASN A 371 -2.69 -25.97 8.34
C ASN A 371 -2.45 -27.49 8.13
N THR A 372 -1.19 -27.95 8.04
CA THR A 372 -0.91 -29.39 8.01
C THR A 372 -1.04 -30.04 9.40
N HIS A 373 -0.95 -29.27 10.48
CA HIS A 373 -0.96 -29.78 11.86
C HIS A 373 -2.26 -29.50 12.64
N TYR A 374 -2.96 -28.40 12.35
CA TYR A 374 -4.19 -27.99 13.03
C TYR A 374 -5.35 -28.00 12.02
N GLY A 375 -6.08 -29.11 11.95
CA GLY A 375 -7.17 -29.34 10.99
C GLY A 375 -8.43 -28.46 11.17
N GLU A 376 -9.05 -28.19 10.02
CA GLU A 376 -10.44 -27.83 9.64
C GLU A 376 -11.33 -26.85 10.43
N ALA A 377 -11.05 -26.43 11.66
CA ALA A 377 -11.98 -25.55 12.39
C ALA A 377 -11.58 -24.06 12.33
N PRO A 378 -12.38 -23.16 11.72
CA PRO A 378 -12.20 -21.72 11.77
C PRO A 378 -12.75 -21.15 13.09
N THR A 379 -12.28 -21.67 14.23
CA THR A 379 -12.55 -21.09 15.55
C THR A 379 -11.49 -20.03 15.88
N PHE A 380 -11.82 -19.10 16.79
CA PHE A 380 -10.87 -18.11 17.33
C PHE A 380 -9.56 -18.77 17.82
N SER A 381 -9.65 -20.01 18.31
CA SER A 381 -8.51 -20.85 18.71
C SER A 381 -7.58 -21.27 17.55
N GLY A 382 -8.05 -21.29 16.31
CA GLY A 382 -7.24 -21.59 15.12
C GLY A 382 -6.52 -20.36 14.53
N ILE A 383 -7.06 -19.16 14.75
CA ILE A 383 -6.51 -17.88 14.25
C ILE A 383 -5.40 -17.37 15.18
N LEU A 384 -5.60 -17.52 16.50
CA LEU A 384 -4.73 -16.91 17.50
C LEU A 384 -3.28 -17.45 17.50
N PRO A 385 -3.02 -18.77 17.40
CA PRO A 385 -1.65 -19.29 17.40
C PRO A 385 -0.79 -18.82 16.21
N PRO A 386 -1.26 -18.88 14.95
CA PRO A 386 -0.53 -18.31 13.81
C PRO A 386 -0.20 -16.83 13.99
N LEU A 387 -1.17 -16.04 14.47
CA LEU A 387 -1.00 -14.60 14.71
C LEU A 387 0.03 -14.34 15.81
N LEU A 388 -0.11 -14.99 16.97
CA LEU A 388 0.84 -14.80 18.08
C LEU A 388 2.26 -15.23 17.69
N LEU A 389 2.40 -16.28 16.90
CA LEU A 389 3.70 -16.75 16.44
C LEU A 389 4.31 -15.81 15.40
N SER A 390 3.51 -15.31 14.44
CA SER A 390 3.92 -14.25 13.51
C SER A 390 4.41 -13.00 14.25
N LEU A 391 3.64 -12.56 15.26
CA LEU A 391 4.01 -11.42 16.12
C LEU A 391 5.32 -11.66 16.90
N SER A 392 5.48 -12.86 17.46
CA SER A 392 6.70 -13.23 18.19
C SER A 392 7.91 -13.25 17.25
N LEU A 393 7.74 -13.80 16.05
CA LEU A 393 8.77 -13.87 15.02
C LEU A 393 9.17 -12.47 14.54
N TYR A 394 8.21 -11.55 14.38
CA TYR A 394 8.47 -10.16 14.00
C TYR A 394 9.49 -9.51 14.94
N ILE A 395 9.27 -9.61 16.26
CA ILE A 395 10.16 -8.97 17.25
C ILE A 395 11.59 -9.51 17.11
N VAL A 396 11.75 -10.83 17.04
CA VAL A 396 13.06 -11.49 16.97
C VAL A 396 13.78 -11.18 15.65
N VAL A 397 13.08 -11.32 14.51
CA VAL A 397 13.66 -11.14 13.17
C VAL A 397 14.01 -9.67 12.93
N ARG A 398 13.15 -8.74 13.35
CA ARG A 398 13.40 -7.30 13.26
C ARG A 398 14.70 -6.91 13.94
N ASP A 399 14.92 -7.37 15.17
CA ASP A 399 16.10 -6.95 15.94
C ASP A 399 17.39 -7.50 15.31
N LYS A 400 17.36 -8.74 14.81
CA LYS A 400 18.49 -9.33 14.07
C LYS A 400 18.77 -8.58 12.76
N ILE A 401 17.75 -8.29 11.95
CA ILE A 401 17.95 -7.57 10.68
C ILE A 401 18.41 -6.14 10.94
N ARG A 402 17.87 -5.44 11.94
CA ARG A 402 18.35 -4.11 12.31
C ARG A 402 19.82 -4.11 12.69
N LEU A 403 20.27 -5.10 13.46
CA LEU A 403 21.69 -5.26 13.80
C LEU A 403 22.53 -5.55 12.56
N LEU A 404 22.05 -6.42 11.67
CA LEU A 404 22.74 -6.77 10.43
C LEU A 404 22.86 -5.55 9.50
N VAL A 405 21.78 -4.80 9.30
CA VAL A 405 21.78 -3.57 8.49
C VAL A 405 22.66 -2.51 9.12
N ARG A 406 22.59 -2.30 10.45
CA ARG A 406 23.54 -1.42 11.14
C ARG A 406 24.98 -1.84 10.92
N LYS A 407 25.27 -3.14 10.88
CA LYS A 407 26.61 -3.67 10.63
C LYS A 407 27.04 -3.46 9.17
N MET A 408 26.15 -3.64 8.20
CA MET A 408 26.43 -3.45 6.77
C MET A 408 26.56 -1.98 6.36
N PHE A 409 25.76 -1.09 6.97
CA PHE A 409 25.72 0.33 6.65
C PHE A 409 26.56 1.20 7.61
N LYS A 410 27.38 0.59 8.48
CA LYS A 410 28.46 1.31 9.17
C LYS A 410 29.49 1.80 8.15
N ARG A 411 29.18 2.87 7.43
CA ARG A 411 30.16 3.91 7.13
C ARG A 411 30.49 4.53 8.47
N THR A 412 31.67 4.24 8.99
CA THR A 412 32.26 4.91 10.14
C THR A 412 32.30 6.41 9.86
N VAL A 413 31.29 7.15 10.31
CA VAL A 413 31.42 8.58 10.53
C VAL A 413 32.30 8.69 11.77
N ILE A 414 33.59 8.87 11.56
CA ILE A 414 34.53 9.18 12.65
C ILE A 414 34.10 10.55 13.18
N PRO A 415 33.74 10.69 14.47
CA PRO A 415 33.39 11.99 15.04
C PRO A 415 34.50 13.00 14.73
N GLU A 416 34.16 14.22 14.31
CA GLU A 416 35.17 15.26 13.99
C GLU A 416 36.16 15.45 15.13
N ALA A 417 35.70 15.35 16.38
CA ALA A 417 36.52 15.40 17.58
C ALA A 417 37.59 14.29 17.63
N ASP A 418 37.28 13.08 17.17
CA ASP A 418 38.22 11.96 17.16
C ASP A 418 39.23 12.09 16.01
N VAL A 419 38.81 12.61 14.84
CA VAL A 419 39.74 12.93 13.74
C VAL A 419 40.70 14.05 14.13
N ILE A 420 40.17 15.12 14.74
CA ILE A 420 40.96 16.26 15.21
C ILE A 420 41.87 15.85 16.37
N ALA A 421 41.41 15.01 17.29
CA ALA A 421 42.24 14.50 18.38
C ALA A 421 43.34 13.55 17.87
N ALA A 422 43.02 12.67 16.91
CA ALA A 422 43.99 11.79 16.27
C ALA A 422 45.05 12.60 15.49
N PHE A 423 44.63 13.60 14.72
CA PHE A 423 45.53 14.51 14.02
C PHE A 423 46.38 15.34 14.99
N SER A 424 45.76 15.96 16.00
CA SER A 424 46.45 16.78 17.01
C SER A 424 47.49 15.97 17.80
N ASN A 425 47.20 14.70 18.11
CA ASN A 425 48.16 13.80 18.74
C ASN A 425 49.28 13.35 17.79
N ARG A 426 48.99 13.12 16.50
CA ARG A 426 50.02 12.81 15.49
C ARG A 426 50.90 14.02 15.16
N ALA A 427 50.36 15.24 15.23
CA ALA A 427 51.07 16.49 14.90
C ALA A 427 51.99 17.00 16.02
N LYS A 428 51.82 16.52 17.27
CA LYS A 428 52.67 16.92 18.40
C LYS A 428 54.10 16.39 18.22
N GLY A 429 55.06 17.30 18.13
CA GLY A 429 56.49 16.98 18.04
C GLY A 429 57.02 16.78 16.62
N LEU A 430 56.18 16.95 15.60
CA LEU A 430 56.59 16.90 14.19
C LEU A 430 57.12 18.26 13.72
N THR A 431 58.03 18.24 12.75
CA THR A 431 58.50 19.47 12.09
C THR A 431 57.38 20.04 11.20
N PRO A 432 57.38 21.35 10.86
CA PRO A 432 56.30 21.96 10.07
C PRO A 432 56.01 21.25 8.74
N ASP A 433 57.02 20.62 8.15
CA ASP A 433 56.90 19.88 6.89
C ASP A 433 56.23 18.51 7.07
N ASP A 434 56.49 17.84 8.19
CA ASP A 434 55.89 16.53 8.52
C ASP A 434 54.43 16.65 8.95
N VAL A 435 54.04 17.80 9.52
CA VAL A 435 52.63 18.07 9.90
C VAL A 435 51.74 18.18 8.67
N ILE A 436 52.23 18.79 7.58
CA ILE A 436 51.48 18.94 6.34
C ILE A 436 51.25 17.57 5.68
N GLN A 437 52.27 16.70 5.71
CA GLN A 437 52.16 15.34 5.17
C GLN A 437 51.21 14.48 6.00
N SER A 438 51.30 14.54 7.34
CA SER A 438 50.40 13.83 8.25
C SER A 438 48.94 14.29 8.14
N PHE A 439 48.71 15.56 7.82
CA PHE A 439 47.37 16.08 7.52
C PHE A 439 46.83 15.54 6.20
N ALA A 440 47.65 15.54 5.14
CA ALA A 440 47.28 14.99 3.84
C ALA A 440 46.93 13.50 3.94
N ASP A 441 47.75 12.71 4.66
CA ASP A 441 47.52 11.28 4.87
C ASP A 441 46.23 11.01 5.68
N ALA A 442 45.96 11.81 6.72
CA ALA A 442 44.73 11.70 7.51
C ALA A 442 43.48 12.06 6.70
N VAL A 443 43.57 13.02 5.78
CA VAL A 443 42.48 13.41 4.88
C VAL A 443 42.25 12.32 3.82
N ASP A 444 43.30 11.76 3.21
CA ASP A 444 43.15 10.66 2.26
C ASP A 444 42.60 9.38 2.93
N GLU A 445 43.01 9.08 4.17
CA GLU A 445 42.49 7.96 4.97
C GLU A 445 41.00 8.17 5.34
N ALA A 446 40.61 9.39 5.72
CA ALA A 446 39.25 9.71 6.12
C ALA A 446 38.27 9.81 4.92
N PHE A 447 38.73 10.28 3.77
CA PHE A 447 37.87 10.55 2.61
C PHE A 447 38.03 9.55 1.46
N GLN A 448 38.94 8.57 1.53
CA GLN A 448 39.22 7.58 0.50
C GLN A 448 39.37 8.20 -0.91
N SER A 449 40.04 9.35 -0.99
CA SER A 449 40.24 10.09 -2.24
C SER A 449 41.45 9.51 -3.00
N LYS A 450 41.37 9.44 -4.34
CA LYS A 450 42.51 9.01 -5.17
C LYS A 450 43.50 10.16 -5.30
N SER A 451 44.62 10.04 -4.58
CA SER A 451 45.90 10.75 -4.72
C SER A 451 45.82 12.26 -4.91
N GLN A 452 45.96 13.02 -3.82
CA GLN A 452 46.21 14.46 -3.90
C GLN A 452 47.70 14.76 -3.77
N MET A 453 48.19 15.69 -4.60
CA MET A 453 49.57 16.15 -4.59
C MET A 453 49.65 17.43 -3.74
N VAL A 454 50.45 17.40 -2.68
CA VAL A 454 50.72 18.55 -1.82
C VAL A 454 51.71 19.46 -2.54
N VAL A 455 51.33 20.70 -2.86
CA VAL A 455 52.22 21.69 -3.48
C VAL A 455 52.51 22.81 -2.48
N LYS A 456 53.79 23.03 -2.15
CA LYS A 456 54.21 24.12 -1.27
C LYS A 456 54.33 25.43 -2.06
N ARG A 457 54.00 26.54 -1.42
CA ARG A 457 54.15 27.88 -2.02
C ARG A 457 55.64 28.22 -2.09
N GLY A 458 56.25 27.91 -3.23
CA GLY A 458 57.68 28.05 -3.49
C GLY A 458 58.24 27.07 -4.53
N ASP A 459 57.52 25.97 -4.80
CA ASP A 459 57.91 25.01 -5.85
C ASP A 459 57.61 25.60 -7.23
N THR A 460 58.60 26.29 -7.79
CA THR A 460 58.66 26.51 -9.23
C THR A 460 59.16 25.23 -9.86
N GLY A 461 58.34 24.63 -10.73
CA GLY A 461 58.64 23.36 -11.37
C GLY A 461 59.97 23.37 -12.13
N ALA A 462 60.78 22.35 -11.87
CA ALA A 462 61.83 21.89 -12.77
C ALA A 462 62.02 20.39 -12.52
N GLY A 463 61.63 19.57 -13.51
CA GLY A 463 61.77 18.11 -13.50
C GLY A 463 60.54 17.41 -14.04
#